data_AF-N1VYY2-F1
#
_entry.id   AF-N1VYY2-F1
#
_cell.length_a   1.000
_cell.length_b   1.000
_cell.length_c   1.000
_cell.angle_alpha   90.00
_cell.angle_beta   90.00
_cell.angle_gamma   90.00
#
_symmetry.space_group_name_H-M   'P 1'
#
loop_
_entity.id
_entity.type
_entity.pdbx_description
1 polymer ?
#
loop_
_entity_poly.entity_id
_entity_poly.type
_entity_poly.pdbx_seq_one_letter_code
_entity_poly.pdbx_strand_id
1 'polypeptide(L)'
;MIGSVWMHWFQANIRKMGRLGKVKVINFYHSPFFYLLLYLFLYGFHCFWNWEECIKINRNLEVNAANSGKELSIWSLYPFQIFSVLFVAVFYFIVSFSINFLFAKGIRTKLTYSSNLKSFLKKLTQQFFFFVCLLFIGNQFLGLFLDTKFYSFLVVMFWTGLFLVFLIKNGELYNRLFVSEDRFILFLSHSLGYLNPILFVFFVLALANV
;
A
#
# COMPACT_ATOMS: atom_id res chain seq x y z
N MET A 1 42.02 -28.13 -27.88
CA MET A 1 42.19 -26.96 -27.00
C MET A 1 41.13 -25.86 -27.18
N ILE A 2 40.50 -25.72 -28.35
CA ILE A 2 39.48 -24.65 -28.61
C ILE A 2 38.15 -24.90 -27.87
N GLY A 3 37.74 -26.18 -27.70
CA GLY A 3 36.47 -26.53 -27.06
C GLY A 3 36.38 -26.19 -25.56
N SER A 4 37.48 -26.22 -24.81
CA SER A 4 37.46 -25.88 -23.37
C SER A 4 37.31 -24.38 -23.14
N VAL A 5 37.88 -23.55 -24.02
CA VAL A 5 37.75 -22.08 -23.96
C VAL A 5 36.31 -21.63 -24.22
N TRP A 6 35.65 -22.24 -25.21
CA TRP A 6 34.24 -21.98 -25.51
C TRP A 6 33.31 -22.39 -24.36
N MET A 7 33.56 -23.54 -23.74
CA MET A 7 32.76 -24.03 -22.61
C MET A 7 32.91 -23.12 -21.38
N HIS A 8 34.12 -22.65 -21.08
CA HIS A 8 34.36 -21.70 -20.00
C HIS A 8 33.72 -20.33 -20.26
N TRP A 9 33.79 -19.82 -21.50
CA TRP A 9 33.15 -18.56 -21.88
C TRP A 9 31.62 -18.66 -21.74
N PHE A 10 31.01 -19.75 -22.20
CA PHE A 10 29.58 -20.00 -22.10
C PHE A 10 29.11 -20.09 -20.64
N GLN A 11 29.81 -20.86 -19.79
CA GLN A 11 29.49 -20.95 -18.36
C GLN A 11 29.66 -19.61 -17.64
N ALA A 12 30.68 -18.82 -17.99
CA ALA A 12 30.87 -17.49 -17.44
C ALA A 12 29.73 -16.53 -17.82
N ASN A 13 29.24 -16.61 -19.07
CA ASN A 13 28.12 -15.78 -19.55
C ASN A 13 26.79 -16.18 -18.90
N ILE A 14 26.52 -17.48 -18.73
CA ILE A 14 25.32 -17.95 -17.99
C ILE A 14 25.36 -17.47 -16.54
N ARG A 15 26.50 -17.61 -15.85
CA ARG A 15 26.66 -17.11 -14.47
C ARG A 15 26.49 -15.60 -14.39
N LYS A 16 27.01 -14.85 -15.36
CA LYS A 16 26.86 -13.39 -15.45
C LYS A 16 25.39 -13.00 -15.69
N MET A 17 24.68 -13.65 -16.60
CA MET A 17 23.25 -13.45 -16.82
C MET A 17 22.42 -13.78 -15.57
N GLY A 18 22.73 -14.89 -14.89
CA GLY A 18 22.07 -15.26 -13.64
C GLY A 18 22.28 -14.23 -12.52
N ARG A 19 23.51 -13.69 -12.38
CA ARG A 19 23.79 -12.60 -11.43
C ARG A 19 23.07 -11.31 -11.80
N LEU A 20 23.09 -10.92 -13.08
CA LEU A 20 22.38 -9.74 -13.58
C LEU A 20 20.86 -9.86 -13.37
N GLY A 21 20.30 -11.05 -13.59
CA GLY A 21 18.90 -11.36 -13.30
C GLY A 21 18.56 -11.19 -11.82
N LYS A 22 19.38 -11.76 -10.92
CA LYS A 22 19.20 -11.61 -9.46
C LYS A 22 19.25 -10.14 -9.02
N VAL A 23 20.22 -9.37 -9.52
CA VAL A 23 20.34 -7.93 -9.19
C VAL A 23 19.12 -7.15 -9.70
N LYS A 24 18.65 -7.42 -10.92
CA LYS A 24 17.43 -6.78 -11.45
C LYS A 24 16.19 -7.11 -10.63
N VAL A 25 16.01 -8.36 -10.20
CA VAL A 25 14.87 -8.78 -9.37
C VAL A 25 14.92 -8.12 -7.99
N ILE A 26 16.09 -8.07 -7.35
CA ILE A 26 16.26 -7.38 -6.05
C ILE A 26 15.97 -5.88 -6.19
N ASN A 27 16.49 -5.25 -7.24
CA ASN A 27 16.22 -3.84 -7.51
C ASN A 27 14.74 -3.57 -7.80
N PHE A 28 14.07 -4.50 -8.47
CA PHE A 28 12.63 -4.41 -8.72
C PHE A 28 11.83 -4.52 -7.42
N TYR A 29 12.17 -5.46 -6.53
CA TYR A 29 11.54 -5.59 -5.21
C TYR A 29 11.71 -4.34 -4.33
N HIS A 30 12.83 -3.63 -4.49
CA HIS A 30 13.09 -2.36 -3.80
C HIS A 30 12.48 -1.13 -4.50
N SER A 31 11.80 -1.30 -5.63
CA SER A 31 11.07 -0.22 -6.28
C SER A 31 9.92 0.27 -5.39
N PRO A 32 9.69 1.60 -5.28
CA PRO A 32 8.55 2.13 -4.54
C PRO A 32 7.19 1.66 -5.13
N PHE A 33 7.17 1.26 -6.39
CA PHE A 33 5.96 0.84 -7.11
C PHE A 33 5.78 -0.68 -7.16
N PHE A 34 6.68 -1.48 -6.56
CA PHE A 34 6.59 -2.94 -6.59
C PHE A 34 5.22 -3.43 -6.11
N TYR A 35 4.78 -2.98 -4.93
CA TYR A 35 3.51 -3.41 -4.36
C TYR A 35 2.30 -2.84 -5.10
N LEU A 36 2.42 -1.67 -5.74
CA LEU A 36 1.37 -1.17 -6.63
C LEU A 36 1.18 -2.11 -7.82
N LEU A 37 2.28 -2.50 -8.48
CA LEU A 37 2.24 -3.44 -9.59
C LEU A 37 1.71 -4.82 -9.16
N LEU A 38 2.14 -5.30 -7.98
CA LEU A 38 1.63 -6.53 -7.41
C LEU A 38 0.11 -6.45 -7.15
N TYR A 39 -0.36 -5.35 -6.56
CA TYR A 39 -1.78 -5.13 -6.33
C TYR A 39 -2.57 -5.10 -7.64
N LEU A 40 -2.11 -4.35 -8.65
CA LEU A 40 -2.74 -4.31 -9.97
C LEU A 40 -2.82 -5.70 -10.60
N PHE A 41 -1.75 -6.49 -10.48
CA PHE A 41 -1.73 -7.87 -10.99
C PHE A 41 -2.72 -8.77 -10.25
N LEU A 42 -2.70 -8.75 -8.90
CA LEU A 42 -3.60 -9.56 -8.07
C LEU A 42 -5.07 -9.20 -8.31
N TYR A 43 -5.38 -7.90 -8.33
CA TYR A 43 -6.73 -7.40 -8.56
C TYR A 43 -7.19 -7.70 -10.00
N GLY A 44 -6.33 -7.50 -10.99
CA GLY A 44 -6.63 -7.83 -12.39
C GLY A 44 -6.89 -9.32 -12.57
N PHE A 45 -6.04 -10.17 -11.99
CA PHE A 45 -6.24 -11.62 -12.00
C PHE A 45 -7.54 -12.03 -11.32
N HIS A 46 -7.85 -11.46 -10.16
CA HIS A 46 -9.11 -11.72 -9.45
C HIS A 46 -10.34 -11.33 -10.28
N CYS A 47 -10.35 -10.13 -10.86
CA CYS A 47 -11.46 -9.69 -11.71
C CYS A 47 -11.62 -10.58 -12.95
N PHE A 48 -10.50 -11.00 -13.55
CA PHE A 48 -10.52 -11.86 -14.73
C PHE A 48 -11.02 -13.27 -14.40
N TRP A 49 -10.53 -13.86 -13.30
CA TRP A 49 -10.89 -15.20 -12.88
C TRP A 49 -12.35 -15.29 -12.38
N ASN A 50 -12.82 -14.25 -11.67
CA ASN A 50 -14.17 -14.19 -11.08
C ASN A 50 -15.11 -13.24 -11.84
N TRP A 51 -14.94 -13.12 -13.16
CA TRP A 51 -15.64 -12.11 -13.96
C TRP A 51 -17.16 -12.15 -13.79
N GLU A 52 -17.76 -13.35 -13.83
CA GLU A 52 -19.21 -13.52 -13.70
C GLU A 52 -19.73 -13.04 -12.34
N GLU A 53 -18.99 -13.34 -11.27
CA GLU A 53 -19.32 -12.92 -9.91
C GLU A 53 -19.20 -11.40 -9.76
N CYS A 54 -18.14 -10.80 -10.31
CA CYS A 54 -17.98 -9.34 -10.36
C CYS A 54 -19.16 -8.65 -11.06
N ILE A 55 -19.62 -9.18 -12.20
CA ILE A 55 -20.78 -8.64 -12.92
C ILE A 55 -22.07 -8.82 -12.12
N LYS A 56 -22.24 -9.95 -11.42
CA LYS A 56 -23.39 -10.17 -10.53
C LYS A 56 -23.40 -9.15 -9.38
N ILE A 57 -22.25 -8.88 -8.77
CA ILE A 57 -22.10 -7.84 -7.74
C ILE A 57 -22.47 -6.47 -8.29
N ASN A 58 -21.94 -6.11 -9.47
CA ASN A 58 -22.26 -4.84 -10.12
C ASN A 58 -23.77 -4.67 -10.35
N ARG A 59 -24.44 -5.68 -10.89
CA ARG A 59 -25.90 -5.66 -11.09
C ARG A 59 -26.67 -5.50 -9.79
N ASN A 60 -26.23 -6.19 -8.73
CA ASN A 60 -26.86 -6.04 -7.42
C ASN A 60 -26.72 -4.61 -6.87
N LEU A 61 -25.55 -3.98 -7.07
CA LEU A 61 -25.34 -2.58 -6.70
C LEU A 61 -26.23 -1.63 -7.51
N GLU A 62 -26.36 -1.85 -8.82
CA GLU A 62 -27.23 -1.08 -9.70
C GLU A 62 -28.71 -1.18 -9.30
N VAL A 63 -29.20 -2.40 -9.03
CA VAL A 63 -30.58 -2.63 -8.58
C VAL A 63 -30.81 -1.97 -7.22
N ASN A 64 -29.87 -2.08 -6.28
CA ASN A 64 -29.98 -1.44 -4.96
C ASN A 64 -29.98 0.09 -5.06
N ALA A 65 -29.17 0.67 -5.95
CA ALA A 65 -29.12 2.11 -6.20
C ALA A 65 -30.46 2.60 -6.81
N ALA A 66 -30.98 1.89 -7.81
CA ALA A 66 -32.27 2.18 -8.42
C ALA A 66 -33.42 2.12 -7.39
N ASN A 67 -33.44 1.10 -6.53
CA ASN A 67 -34.45 0.94 -5.48
C ASN A 67 -34.36 1.98 -4.37
N SER A 68 -33.16 2.53 -4.10
CA SER A 68 -32.94 3.53 -3.05
C SER A 68 -32.95 4.97 -3.55
N GLY A 69 -33.11 5.19 -4.87
CA GLY A 69 -33.03 6.51 -5.50
C GLY A 69 -31.64 7.16 -5.39
N LYS A 70 -30.60 6.38 -5.08
CA LYS A 70 -29.23 6.86 -4.95
C LYS A 70 -28.50 6.72 -6.27
N GLU A 71 -27.58 7.64 -6.55
CA GLU A 71 -26.70 7.52 -7.70
C GLU A 71 -25.57 6.51 -7.40
N LEU A 72 -25.31 5.62 -8.36
CA LEU A 72 -24.19 4.69 -8.27
C LEU A 72 -22.97 5.25 -8.98
N SER A 73 -21.88 5.43 -8.24
CA SER A 73 -20.63 5.89 -8.83
C SER A 73 -19.95 4.78 -9.64
N ILE A 74 -19.46 5.08 -10.84
CA ILE A 74 -18.72 4.13 -11.68
C ILE A 74 -17.49 3.53 -10.96
N TRP A 75 -16.89 4.29 -10.04
CA TRP A 75 -15.74 3.86 -9.25
C TRP A 75 -16.06 2.79 -8.21
N SER A 76 -17.34 2.54 -7.94
CA SER A 76 -17.80 1.46 -7.05
C SER A 76 -17.93 0.11 -7.77
N LEU A 77 -17.93 0.12 -9.11
CA LEU A 77 -18.15 -1.06 -9.94
C LEU A 77 -16.83 -1.76 -10.28
N TYR A 78 -16.85 -3.09 -10.34
CA TYR A 78 -15.75 -3.86 -10.92
C TYR A 78 -15.67 -3.64 -12.44
N PRO A 79 -14.46 -3.57 -13.03
CA PRO A 79 -13.14 -3.57 -12.39
C PRO A 79 -12.65 -2.17 -11.97
N PHE A 80 -13.47 -1.11 -12.10
CA PHE A 80 -13.09 0.28 -11.88
C PHE A 80 -12.77 0.65 -10.42
N GLN A 81 -13.06 -0.21 -9.44
CA GLN A 81 -12.68 0.00 -8.03
C GLN A 81 -11.17 0.22 -7.82
N ILE A 82 -10.34 -0.18 -8.78
CA ILE A 82 -8.91 0.14 -8.76
C ILE A 82 -8.64 1.64 -8.63
N PHE A 83 -9.46 2.47 -9.28
CA PHE A 83 -9.32 3.92 -9.24
C PHE A 83 -9.67 4.49 -7.86
N SER A 84 -10.62 3.88 -7.16
CA SER A 84 -10.93 4.23 -5.76
C SER A 84 -9.71 4.03 -4.87
N VAL A 85 -8.98 2.94 -5.03
CA VAL A 85 -7.75 2.69 -4.26
C VAL A 85 -6.64 3.68 -4.61
N LEU A 86 -6.48 4.02 -5.89
CA LEU A 86 -5.53 5.05 -6.32
C LEU A 86 -5.88 6.42 -5.78
N PHE A 87 -7.17 6.79 -5.75
CA PHE A 87 -7.66 8.03 -5.18
C PHE A 87 -7.37 8.09 -3.67
N VAL A 88 -7.65 7.02 -2.93
CA VAL A 88 -7.34 6.90 -1.51
C VAL A 88 -5.83 6.99 -1.26
N ALA A 89 -5.00 6.45 -2.16
CA ALA A 89 -3.54 6.59 -2.10
C ALA A 89 -3.10 8.06 -2.24
N VAL A 90 -3.63 8.76 -3.24
CA VAL A 90 -3.36 10.20 -3.44
C VAL A 90 -3.78 10.99 -2.22
N PHE A 91 -4.96 10.71 -1.67
CA PHE A 91 -5.45 11.35 -0.46
C PHE A 91 -4.52 11.09 0.74
N TYR A 92 -4.09 9.85 0.94
CA TYR A 92 -3.12 9.51 1.98
C TYR A 92 -1.80 10.27 1.83
N PHE A 93 -1.29 10.41 0.61
CA PHE A 93 -0.07 11.18 0.34
C PHE A 93 -0.27 12.67 0.64
N ILE A 94 -1.43 13.25 0.29
CA ILE A 94 -1.75 14.64 0.59
C ILE A 94 -1.81 14.86 2.10
N VAL A 95 -2.50 14.00 2.84
CA VAL A 95 -2.58 14.08 4.32
C VAL A 95 -1.18 13.97 4.93
N SER A 96 -0.43 12.94 4.54
CA SER A 96 0.93 12.70 5.02
C SER A 96 1.83 13.90 4.73
N PHE A 97 1.80 14.42 3.51
CA PHE A 97 2.62 15.56 3.10
C PHE A 97 2.22 16.83 3.86
N SER A 98 0.92 17.08 4.03
CA SER A 98 0.39 18.26 4.71
C SER A 98 0.79 18.29 6.18
N ILE A 99 0.64 17.16 6.88
CA ILE A 99 1.10 16.98 8.26
C ILE A 99 2.58 17.33 8.31
N ASN A 100 3.41 16.62 7.55
CA ASN A 100 4.85 16.82 7.59
C ASN A 100 5.31 18.24 7.17
N PHE A 101 4.62 18.89 6.24
CA PHE A 101 4.89 20.27 5.83
C PHE A 101 4.61 21.27 6.94
N LEU A 102 3.49 21.10 7.68
CA LEU A 102 3.19 21.91 8.86
C LEU A 102 4.31 21.78 9.91
N PHE A 103 4.84 20.57 10.10
CA PHE A 103 5.97 20.35 11.01
C PHE A 103 7.29 20.96 10.52
N ALA A 104 7.58 20.87 9.23
CA ALA A 104 8.78 21.46 8.64
C ALA A 104 8.78 23.00 8.73
N LYS A 105 7.61 23.64 8.77
CA LYS A 105 7.48 25.09 8.95
C LYS A 105 7.71 25.55 10.40
N GLY A 106 7.43 24.70 11.38
CA GLY A 106 7.50 25.04 12.80
C GLY A 106 8.89 24.96 13.44
N ILE A 107 9.88 24.34 12.79
CA ILE A 107 11.17 23.97 13.42
C ILE A 107 12.36 24.30 12.50
N ARG A 108 13.55 24.53 13.08
CA ARG A 108 14.88 24.64 12.38
C ARG A 108 15.26 23.42 11.50
N THR A 109 14.41 22.40 11.40
CA THR A 109 14.64 21.11 10.72
C THR A 109 14.39 21.14 9.20
N LYS A 110 14.21 22.31 8.59
CA LYS A 110 13.95 22.48 7.15
C LYS A 110 14.97 21.73 6.26
N LEU A 111 16.25 21.69 6.67
CA LEU A 111 17.33 20.97 5.97
C LEU A 111 17.22 19.44 6.07
N THR A 112 16.95 18.91 7.27
CA THR A 112 16.74 17.46 7.51
C THR A 112 15.49 16.96 6.81
N TYR A 113 14.45 17.80 6.73
CA TYR A 113 13.21 17.45 6.06
C TYR A 113 13.35 17.42 4.54
N SER A 114 13.94 18.46 3.96
CA SER A 114 14.14 18.57 2.51
C SER A 114 15.00 17.42 1.95
N SER A 115 16.07 17.05 2.67
CA SER A 115 16.97 15.96 2.26
C SER A 115 16.30 14.56 2.31
N ASN A 116 15.38 14.34 3.24
CA ASN A 116 14.72 13.04 3.43
C ASN A 116 13.39 12.88 2.71
N LEU A 117 12.78 13.96 2.19
CA LEU A 117 11.45 13.94 1.58
C LEU A 117 11.30 12.90 0.46
N LYS A 118 12.30 12.77 -0.43
CA LYS A 118 12.26 11.79 -1.52
C LYS A 118 12.31 10.34 -0.99
N SER A 119 13.11 10.09 0.03
CA SER A 119 13.21 8.78 0.69
C SER A 119 11.90 8.45 1.41
N PHE A 120 11.34 9.44 2.12
CA PHE A 120 10.05 9.38 2.78
C PHE A 120 8.94 8.98 1.81
N LEU A 121 8.76 9.73 0.71
CA LEU A 121 7.72 9.44 -0.28
C LEU A 121 7.86 8.03 -0.87
N LYS A 122 9.09 7.62 -1.24
CA LYS A 122 9.32 6.26 -1.76
C LYS A 122 8.89 5.18 -0.78
N LYS A 123 9.27 5.32 0.49
CA LYS A 123 8.95 4.35 1.54
C LYS A 123 7.48 4.38 1.93
N LEU A 124 6.87 5.57 1.96
CA LEU A 124 5.46 5.75 2.20
C LEU A 124 4.62 5.08 1.10
N THR A 125 4.98 5.26 -0.18
CA THR A 125 4.33 4.57 -1.30
C THR A 125 4.47 3.06 -1.18
N GLN A 126 5.67 2.58 -0.87
CA GLN A 126 5.93 1.16 -0.70
C GLN A 126 5.08 0.55 0.44
N GLN A 127 5.03 1.23 1.59
CA GLN A 127 4.25 0.79 2.76
C GLN A 127 2.75 0.82 2.51
N PHE A 128 2.23 1.90 1.91
CA PHE A 128 0.81 2.02 1.60
C PHE A 128 0.33 0.90 0.69
N PHE A 129 1.02 0.66 -0.44
CA PHE A 129 0.58 -0.40 -1.35
C PHE A 129 0.86 -1.80 -0.83
N PHE A 130 1.88 -2.00 0.01
CA PHE A 130 2.05 -3.25 0.76
C PHE A 130 0.82 -3.53 1.63
N PHE A 131 0.33 -2.51 2.32
CA PHE A 131 -0.86 -2.59 3.15
C PHE A 131 -2.11 -2.92 2.33
N VAL A 132 -2.28 -2.27 1.19
CA VAL A 132 -3.37 -2.57 0.24
C VAL A 132 -3.30 -4.02 -0.23
N CYS A 133 -2.10 -4.56 -0.52
CA CYS A 133 -1.95 -5.96 -0.90
C CYS A 133 -2.39 -6.91 0.22
N LEU A 134 -1.98 -6.64 1.47
CA LEU A 134 -2.40 -7.42 2.63
C LEU A 134 -3.91 -7.35 2.84
N LEU A 135 -4.49 -6.16 2.70
CA LEU A 135 -5.93 -5.93 2.82
C LEU A 135 -6.70 -6.70 1.75
N PHE A 136 -6.24 -6.63 0.50
CA PHE A 136 -6.82 -7.37 -0.62
C PHE A 136 -6.77 -8.87 -0.38
N ILE A 137 -5.59 -9.44 -0.15
CA ILE A 137 -5.40 -10.88 0.05
C ILE A 137 -6.19 -11.35 1.28
N GLY A 138 -6.08 -10.62 2.40
CA GLY A 138 -6.77 -10.96 3.63
C GLY A 138 -8.28 -10.94 3.50
N ASN A 139 -8.85 -9.98 2.76
CA ASN A 139 -10.29 -9.97 2.47
C ASN A 139 -10.72 -11.18 1.63
N GLN A 140 -9.93 -11.61 0.65
CA GLN A 140 -10.22 -12.83 -0.11
C GLN A 140 -10.20 -14.06 0.80
N PHE A 141 -9.21 -14.16 1.70
CA PHE A 141 -9.16 -15.24 2.69
C PHE A 141 -10.34 -15.21 3.66
N LEU A 142 -10.73 -14.03 4.16
CA LEU A 142 -11.91 -13.88 5.02
C LEU A 142 -13.20 -14.31 4.32
N GLY A 143 -13.31 -14.07 3.02
CA GLY A 143 -14.44 -14.52 2.20
C GLY A 143 -14.66 -16.04 2.25
N LEU A 144 -13.60 -16.84 2.43
CA LEU A 144 -13.70 -18.30 2.59
C LEU A 144 -14.44 -18.72 3.89
N PHE A 145 -14.58 -17.81 4.85
CA PHE A 145 -15.20 -18.06 6.14
C PHE A 145 -16.56 -17.38 6.30
N LEU A 146 -17.14 -16.82 5.24
CA LEU A 146 -18.36 -15.99 5.28
C LEU A 146 -19.53 -16.69 6.00
N ASP A 147 -19.71 -17.99 5.77
CA ASP A 147 -20.81 -18.79 6.34
C ASP A 147 -20.52 -19.35 7.74
N THR A 148 -19.36 -19.03 8.31
CA THR A 148 -18.95 -19.55 9.61
C THR A 148 -19.41 -18.65 10.76
N LYS A 149 -19.73 -19.25 11.91
CA LYS A 149 -20.12 -18.52 13.14
C LYS A 149 -19.03 -17.57 13.66
N PHE A 150 -17.79 -17.75 13.23
CA PHE A 150 -16.64 -16.94 13.67
C PHE A 150 -16.26 -15.83 12.69
N TYR A 151 -16.98 -15.67 11.56
CA TYR A 151 -16.66 -14.68 10.53
C TYR A 151 -16.45 -13.28 11.10
N SER A 152 -17.41 -12.78 11.89
CA SER A 152 -17.32 -11.44 12.50
C SER A 152 -16.10 -11.28 13.40
N PHE A 153 -15.74 -12.32 14.16
CA PHE A 153 -14.55 -12.31 15.02
C PHE A 153 -13.27 -12.27 14.19
N LEU A 154 -13.18 -13.08 13.13
CA LEU A 154 -12.04 -13.10 12.21
C LEU A 154 -11.87 -11.75 11.50
N VAL A 155 -12.95 -11.13 11.05
CA VAL A 155 -12.96 -9.80 10.46
C VAL A 155 -12.37 -8.79 11.46
N VAL A 156 -12.88 -8.73 12.68
CA VAL A 156 -12.37 -7.78 13.70
C VAL A 156 -10.89 -8.01 13.98
N MET A 157 -10.46 -9.25 14.23
CA MET A 157 -9.05 -9.56 14.47
C MET A 157 -8.15 -9.17 13.28
N PHE A 158 -8.59 -9.44 12.06
CA PHE A 158 -7.86 -9.09 10.85
C PHE A 158 -7.70 -7.58 10.72
N TRP A 159 -8.79 -6.82 10.81
CA TRP A 159 -8.75 -5.37 10.65
C TRP A 159 -7.96 -4.68 11.77
N THR A 160 -8.13 -5.10 13.03
CA THR A 160 -7.36 -4.57 14.15
C THR A 160 -5.87 -4.90 14.02
N GLY A 161 -5.53 -6.16 13.72
CA GLY A 161 -4.14 -6.57 13.55
C GLY A 161 -3.46 -5.84 12.40
N LEU A 162 -4.17 -5.72 11.27
CA LEU A 162 -3.71 -4.98 10.11
C LEU A 162 -3.49 -3.50 10.47
N PHE A 163 -4.45 -2.84 11.11
CA PHE A 163 -4.29 -1.44 11.56
C PHE A 163 -3.10 -1.23 12.50
N LEU A 164 -2.87 -2.13 13.46
CA LEU A 164 -1.72 -2.07 14.36
C LEU A 164 -0.40 -2.20 13.60
N VAL A 165 -0.32 -3.09 12.61
CA VAL A 165 0.85 -3.21 11.72
C VAL A 165 1.08 -1.91 10.95
N PHE A 166 0.02 -1.24 10.48
CA PHE A 166 0.14 0.05 9.80
C PHE A 166 0.76 1.13 10.68
N LEU A 167 0.28 1.21 11.92
CA LEU A 167 0.75 2.15 12.94
C LEU A 167 2.22 1.93 13.24
N ILE A 168 2.59 0.68 13.57
CA ILE A 168 3.97 0.32 13.92
C ILE A 168 4.92 0.63 12.75
N LYS A 169 4.54 0.26 11.52
CA LYS A 169 5.40 0.48 10.34
C LYS A 169 5.55 1.94 9.96
N ASN A 170 4.53 2.77 10.17
CA ASN A 170 4.66 4.22 10.02
C ASN A 170 5.53 4.82 11.14
N GLY A 171 5.33 4.42 12.40
CA GLY A 171 6.19 4.82 13.52
C GLY A 171 7.67 4.54 13.25
N GLU A 172 7.98 3.29 12.83
CA GLU A 172 9.34 2.90 12.42
C GLU A 172 9.89 3.77 11.28
N LEU A 173 9.06 4.12 10.29
CA LEU A 173 9.49 4.93 9.14
C LEU A 173 9.93 6.32 9.59
N TYR A 174 9.12 6.99 10.40
CA TYR A 174 9.41 8.33 10.88
C TYR A 174 10.64 8.36 11.80
N ASN A 175 10.75 7.39 12.72
CA ASN A 175 11.90 7.27 13.60
C ASN A 175 13.22 7.12 12.82
N ARG A 176 13.22 6.35 11.72
CA ARG A 176 14.44 6.13 10.91
C ARG A 176 14.82 7.33 10.05
N LEU A 177 13.85 8.05 9.52
CA LEU A 177 14.10 9.14 8.57
C LEU A 177 14.38 10.48 9.24
N PHE A 178 13.91 10.67 10.48
CA PHE A 178 14.02 11.93 11.21
C PHE A 178 14.80 11.77 12.53
N VAL A 179 15.80 10.88 12.55
CA VAL A 179 16.74 10.76 13.68
C VAL A 179 17.41 12.11 13.90
N SER A 180 17.28 12.65 15.10
CA SER A 180 17.87 13.91 15.52
C SER A 180 18.49 13.74 16.90
N GLU A 181 19.59 14.45 17.16
CA GLU A 181 20.21 14.53 18.50
C GLU A 181 19.31 15.29 19.49
N ASP A 182 18.36 16.08 18.99
CA ASP A 182 17.38 16.79 19.80
C ASP A 182 16.24 15.84 20.22
N ARG A 183 16.12 15.63 21.54
CA ARG A 183 15.08 14.77 22.14
C ARG A 183 13.67 15.25 21.82
N PHE A 184 13.44 16.55 21.67
CA PHE A 184 12.14 17.10 21.33
C PHE A 184 11.75 16.73 19.89
N ILE A 185 12.68 16.86 18.95
CA ILE A 185 12.47 16.49 17.55
C ILE A 185 12.25 14.98 17.41
N LEU A 186 12.98 14.17 18.18
CA LEU A 186 12.81 12.72 18.22
C LEU A 186 11.43 12.31 18.74
N PHE A 187 10.98 12.90 19.85
CA PHE A 187 9.64 12.65 20.39
C PHE A 187 8.55 13.05 19.38
N LEU A 188 8.71 14.20 18.75
CA LEU A 188 7.72 14.71 17.80
C LEU A 188 7.64 13.85 16.53
N SER A 189 8.77 13.45 15.95
CA SER A 189 8.79 12.57 14.78
C SER A 189 8.18 11.20 15.09
N HIS A 190 8.45 10.66 16.27
CA HIS A 190 7.82 9.45 16.78
C HIS A 190 6.30 9.60 16.83
N SER A 191 5.77 10.62 17.52
CA SER A 191 4.33 10.86 17.62
C SER A 191 3.67 11.05 16.26
N LEU A 192 4.35 11.68 15.30
CA LEU A 192 3.83 11.87 13.95
C LEU A 192 3.69 10.59 13.15
N GLY A 193 4.63 9.65 13.33
CA GLY A 193 4.53 8.34 12.71
C GLY A 193 3.26 7.59 13.12
N TYR A 194 2.78 7.74 14.35
CA TYR A 194 1.52 7.14 14.78
C TYR A 194 0.30 8.00 14.43
N LEU A 195 0.41 9.32 14.52
CA LEU A 195 -0.72 10.22 14.26
C LEU A 195 -1.16 10.18 12.80
N ASN A 196 -0.22 10.09 11.84
CA ASN A 196 -0.52 10.11 10.42
C ASN A 196 -1.51 9.00 9.97
N PRO A 197 -1.25 7.70 10.22
CA PRO A 197 -2.20 6.64 9.90
C PRO A 197 -3.54 6.76 10.66
N ILE A 198 -3.56 7.29 11.89
CA ILE A 198 -4.79 7.53 12.65
C ILE A 198 -5.64 8.60 11.95
N LEU A 199 -5.06 9.76 11.66
CA LEU A 199 -5.74 10.86 10.99
C LEU A 199 -6.23 10.44 9.61
N PHE A 200 -5.43 9.67 8.88
CA PHE A 200 -5.85 9.13 7.60
C PHE A 200 -7.10 8.26 7.71
N VAL A 201 -7.13 7.29 8.65
CA VAL A 201 -8.32 6.45 8.86
C VAL A 201 -9.52 7.31 9.27
N PHE A 202 -9.32 8.29 10.15
CA PHE A 202 -10.38 9.20 10.55
C PHE A 202 -10.96 9.98 9.36
N PHE A 203 -10.10 10.51 8.48
CA PHE A 203 -10.56 11.20 7.28
C PHE A 203 -11.27 10.28 6.29
N VAL A 204 -10.79 9.04 6.11
CA VAL A 204 -11.48 8.05 5.27
C VAL A 204 -12.85 7.71 5.84
N LEU A 205 -12.97 7.52 7.15
CA LEU A 205 -14.26 7.28 7.82
C LEU A 205 -15.20 8.48 7.72
N ALA A 206 -14.67 9.71 7.82
CA ALA A 206 -15.45 10.92 7.61
C ALA A 206 -15.96 10.99 6.18
N LEU A 207 -15.10 10.75 5.18
CA LEU A 207 -15.48 10.75 3.76
C LEU A 207 -16.47 9.63 3.41
N ALA A 208 -16.38 8.48 4.06
CA ALA A 208 -17.28 7.35 3.81
C ALA A 208 -18.68 7.54 4.44
N ASN A 209 -18.82 8.47 5.39
CA ASN A 209 -20.07 8.77 6.09
C ASN A 209 -20.74 10.06 5.60
N VAL A 210 -20.20 10.70 4.56
CA VAL A 210 -20.78 11.85 3.85
C VAL A 210 -21.45 11.35 2.57
#